data_AF-A0A3M4VLW1-F1
#
_entry.id   AF-A0A3M4VLW1-F1
#
_cell.length_a   1.000
_cell.length_b   1.000
_cell.length_c   1.000
_cell.angle_alpha   90.00
_cell.angle_beta   90.00
_cell.angle_gamma   90.00
#
_symmetry.space_group_name_H-M   'P 1'
#
loop_
_entity.id
_entity.type
_entity.pdbx_description
1 polymer ?
#
loop_
_entity_poly.entity_id
_entity_poly.type
_entity_poly.pdbx_seq_one_letter_code
_entity_poly.pdbx_strand_id
1 'polypeptide(L)'
;MDKRTANPLYLVIPLIAGAVALIASEPVLADPRELRIDLPDPLPHVRVLTVLVGLHLLGLCFGLGGATMLDYWILRWMRKGSLPVEIKSTFTFISTVVAIGLGLLWLSGLGFLALYGLESPEKLSNPKLWAKVCIVSALTLNGMLIHVFVLPVVLRDMSQPILDGVSRSRIAIFLASGALSAISWYTAFALGIFRELNNSVSFSLLIALWLTLTVAASLAASLLWMQLRDARKRRSPGTSAVAVDAIDEAKAERVVVS
;
A
#
# COMPACT_ATOMS: atom_id res chain seq x y z
N MET A 1 14.34 15.95 17.28
CA MET A 1 14.22 15.14 16.04
C MET A 1 13.23 15.85 15.13
N ASP A 2 13.71 16.37 14.00
CA ASP A 2 12.91 17.19 13.08
C ASP A 2 11.75 16.37 12.51
N LYS A 3 10.52 16.87 12.63
CA LYS A 3 9.32 16.21 12.09
C LYS A 3 9.34 16.11 10.56
N ARG A 4 10.21 16.86 9.88
CA ARG A 4 10.36 16.83 8.42
C ARG A 4 11.06 15.57 7.91
N THR A 5 11.94 14.93 8.68
CA THR A 5 12.68 13.73 8.25
C THR A 5 11.89 12.42 8.42
N ALA A 6 10.67 12.47 8.98
CA ALA A 6 9.87 11.29 9.28
C ALA A 6 8.76 10.99 8.26
N ASN A 7 8.58 11.82 7.22
CA ASN A 7 7.55 11.59 6.22
C ASN A 7 8.16 10.90 4.98
N PRO A 8 7.88 9.59 4.76
CA PRO A 8 8.49 8.83 3.68
C PRO A 8 8.17 9.36 2.28
N LEU A 9 7.16 10.22 2.12
CA LEU A 9 6.93 10.96 0.87
C LEU A 9 8.14 11.81 0.45
N TYR A 10 8.88 12.39 1.40
CA TYR A 10 10.08 13.18 1.10
C TYR A 10 11.25 12.33 0.59
N LEU A 11 11.20 11.00 0.76
CA LEU A 11 12.17 10.08 0.17
C LEU A 11 11.72 9.64 -1.24
N VAL A 12 10.43 9.37 -1.44
CA VAL A 12 9.91 8.86 -2.71
C VAL A 12 9.86 9.94 -3.81
N ILE A 13 9.42 11.15 -3.49
CA ILE A 13 9.28 12.24 -4.48
C ILE A 13 10.62 12.63 -5.13
N PRO A 14 11.72 12.88 -4.39
CA PRO A 14 13.01 13.18 -5.02
C PRO A 14 13.64 11.96 -5.71
N LEU A 15 13.30 10.73 -5.32
CA LEU A 15 13.78 9.52 -6.00
C LEU A 15 13.10 9.35 -7.36
N ILE A 16 11.78 9.59 -7.42
CA ILE A 16 11.02 9.63 -8.68
C ILE A 16 11.46 10.82 -9.54
N ALA A 17 11.57 12.02 -8.96
CA ALA A 17 12.00 13.22 -9.68
C ALA A 17 13.46 13.11 -10.15
N GLY A 18 14.34 12.52 -9.34
CA GLY A 18 15.73 12.25 -9.69
C GLY A 18 15.84 11.19 -10.79
N ALA A 19 15.04 10.14 -10.76
CA ALA A 19 14.98 9.14 -11.84
C ALA A 19 14.44 9.76 -13.16
N VAL A 20 13.40 10.58 -13.09
CA VAL A 20 12.86 11.31 -14.26
C VAL A 20 13.89 12.31 -14.80
N ALA A 21 14.59 13.05 -13.92
CA ALA A 21 15.64 13.99 -14.31
C ALA A 21 16.85 13.29 -14.93
N LEU A 22 17.24 12.12 -14.41
CA LEU A 22 18.34 11.31 -14.95
C LEU A 22 18.02 10.75 -16.34
N ILE A 23 16.75 10.46 -16.62
CA ILE A 23 16.27 10.01 -17.93
C ILE A 23 16.15 11.20 -18.90
N ALA A 24 15.80 12.39 -18.40
CA ALA A 24 15.70 13.61 -19.19
C ALA A 24 17.07 14.26 -19.49
N SER A 25 18.08 14.01 -18.67
CA SER A 25 19.46 14.37 -18.97
C SER A 25 20.01 13.35 -19.96
N GLU A 26 20.16 13.71 -21.24
CA GLU A 26 20.83 12.85 -22.22
C GLU A 26 22.23 12.47 -21.71
N PRO A 27 22.50 11.20 -21.37
CA PRO A 27 23.86 10.75 -21.23
C PRO A 27 24.31 10.33 -22.62
N VAL A 28 25.33 11.00 -23.12
CA VAL A 28 26.20 10.50 -24.18
C VAL A 28 26.61 9.07 -23.80
N LEU A 29 26.00 8.06 -24.42
CA LEU A 29 26.38 6.66 -24.25
C LEU A 29 26.85 6.12 -25.59
N ALA A 30 28.17 5.98 -25.66
CA ALA A 30 28.87 5.24 -26.69
C ALA A 30 28.34 3.80 -26.73
N ASP A 31 28.00 3.36 -27.94
CA ASP A 31 27.52 2.02 -28.31
C ASP A 31 26.41 1.39 -27.45
N PRO A 32 25.13 1.44 -27.88
CA PRO A 32 23.99 0.80 -27.22
C PRO A 32 24.11 -0.71 -27.01
N ARG A 33 25.10 -1.38 -27.63
CA ARG A 33 25.19 -2.85 -27.66
C ARG A 33 25.84 -3.49 -26.44
N GLU A 34 26.50 -2.74 -25.56
CA GLU A 34 27.14 -3.32 -24.37
C GLU A 34 26.95 -2.50 -23.09
N LEU A 35 25.70 -2.32 -22.62
CA LEU A 35 25.46 -1.82 -21.27
C LEU A 35 25.76 -2.92 -20.22
N ARG A 36 27.06 -3.17 -20.03
CA ARG A 36 27.65 -4.19 -19.15
C ARG A 36 28.42 -3.52 -18.02
N ILE A 37 28.46 -4.20 -16.88
CA ILE A 37 29.31 -3.84 -15.75
C ILE A 37 30.41 -4.89 -15.69
N ASP A 38 31.65 -4.43 -15.88
CA ASP A 38 32.83 -5.27 -15.80
C ASP A 38 33.14 -5.59 -14.34
N LEU A 39 33.20 -6.88 -14.02
CA LEU A 39 33.65 -7.37 -12.73
C LEU A 39 35.13 -7.78 -12.81
N PRO A 40 35.87 -7.75 -11.69
CA PRO A 40 37.25 -8.23 -11.69
C PRO A 40 37.32 -9.72 -12.01
N ASP A 41 38.33 -10.13 -12.79
CA ASP A 41 38.60 -11.54 -13.11
C ASP A 41 38.67 -12.39 -11.81
N PRO A 42 38.09 -13.61 -11.79
CA PRO A 42 37.54 -14.41 -12.89
C PRO A 42 36.00 -14.29 -13.08
N LEU A 43 35.38 -13.21 -12.58
CA LEU A 43 33.92 -13.10 -12.58
C LEU A 43 33.35 -12.69 -13.96
N PRO A 44 32.21 -13.25 -14.39
CA PRO A 44 31.59 -12.89 -15.65
C PRO A 44 30.93 -11.50 -15.58
N HIS A 45 30.89 -10.79 -16.71
CA HIS A 45 30.24 -9.48 -16.82
C HIS A 45 28.75 -9.52 -16.44
N VAL A 46 28.29 -8.50 -15.72
CA VAL A 46 26.88 -8.38 -15.32
C VAL A 46 26.17 -7.40 -16.23
N ARG A 47 25.02 -7.81 -16.78
CA ARG A 47 24.15 -6.93 -17.57
C ARG A 47 23.43 -5.95 -16.65
N VAL A 48 23.29 -4.69 -17.07
CA VAL A 48 22.48 -3.70 -16.33
C VAL A 48 21.04 -4.18 -16.12
N LEU A 49 20.47 -4.91 -17.09
CA LEU A 49 19.17 -5.56 -16.94
C LEU A 49 19.08 -6.43 -15.67
N THR A 50 20.12 -7.21 -15.38
CA THR A 50 20.16 -8.11 -14.20
C THR A 50 20.13 -7.30 -12.90
N VAL A 51 20.88 -6.20 -12.83
CA VAL A 51 20.88 -5.29 -11.68
C VAL A 51 19.50 -4.66 -11.49
N LEU A 52 18.88 -4.17 -12.57
CA LEU A 52 17.55 -3.58 -12.53
C LEU A 52 16.49 -4.61 -12.07
N VAL A 53 16.57 -5.85 -12.55
CA VAL A 53 15.70 -6.95 -12.07
C VAL A 53 15.90 -7.21 -10.59
N GLY A 54 17.14 -7.26 -10.11
CA GLY A 54 17.45 -7.42 -8.68
C GLY A 54 16.83 -6.30 -7.83
N LEU A 55 17.04 -5.04 -8.23
CA LEU A 55 16.44 -3.89 -7.55
C LEU A 55 14.91 -3.91 -7.58
N HIS A 56 14.32 -4.31 -8.70
CA HIS A 56 12.86 -4.42 -8.84
C HIS A 56 12.28 -5.48 -7.91
N LEU A 57 12.93 -6.64 -7.82
CA LEU A 57 12.49 -7.73 -6.93
C LEU A 57 12.64 -7.34 -5.46
N LEU A 58 13.73 -6.67 -5.07
CA LEU A 58 13.87 -6.12 -3.72
C LEU A 58 12.77 -5.10 -3.41
N GLY A 59 12.49 -4.20 -4.36
CA GLY A 59 11.41 -3.23 -4.26
C GLY A 59 10.04 -3.89 -4.07
N LEU A 60 9.77 -4.95 -4.83
CA LEU A 60 8.56 -5.76 -4.70
C LEU A 60 8.48 -6.44 -3.33
N CYS A 61 9.56 -7.07 -2.85
CA CYS A 61 9.57 -7.73 -1.54
C CYS A 61 9.29 -6.76 -0.39
N PHE A 62 9.93 -5.60 -0.40
CA PHE A 62 9.71 -4.56 0.62
C PHE A 62 8.32 -3.92 0.51
N GLY A 63 7.90 -3.60 -0.71
CA GLY A 63 6.62 -2.98 -1.01
C GLY A 63 5.42 -3.87 -0.72
N LEU A 64 5.27 -4.96 -1.48
CA LEU A 64 4.16 -5.90 -1.34
C LEU A 64 4.13 -6.53 0.06
N GLY A 65 5.26 -7.06 0.53
CA GLY A 65 5.33 -7.73 1.84
C GLY A 65 4.99 -6.79 3.00
N GLY A 66 5.52 -5.56 2.98
CA GLY A 66 5.21 -4.55 3.98
C GLY A 66 3.75 -4.11 3.91
N ALA A 67 3.20 -3.88 2.71
CA ALA A 67 1.81 -3.49 2.52
C ALA A 67 0.84 -4.57 3.05
N THR A 68 1.07 -5.84 2.71
CA THR A 68 0.29 -6.97 3.23
C THR A 68 0.32 -7.03 4.76
N MET A 69 1.47 -6.78 5.39
CA MET A 69 1.57 -6.76 6.85
C MET A 69 0.76 -5.62 7.48
N LEU A 70 0.83 -4.42 6.91
CA LEU A 70 0.05 -3.27 7.36
C LEU A 70 -1.46 -3.51 7.21
N ASP A 71 -1.89 -4.05 6.07
CA ASP A 71 -3.28 -4.41 5.81
C ASP A 71 -3.79 -5.44 6.83
N TYR A 72 -2.98 -6.46 7.13
CA TYR A 72 -3.30 -7.44 8.17
C TYR A 72 -3.50 -6.79 9.54
N TRP A 73 -2.64 -5.84 9.93
CA TRP A 73 -2.78 -5.12 11.20
C TRP A 73 -4.00 -4.21 11.23
N ILE A 74 -4.31 -3.52 10.14
CA ILE A 74 -5.54 -2.72 10.02
C ILE A 74 -6.77 -3.61 10.19
N LEU A 75 -6.83 -4.75 9.50
CA LEU A 75 -7.95 -5.70 9.64
C LEU A 75 -8.04 -6.27 11.05
N ARG A 76 -6.90 -6.61 11.67
CA ARG A 76 -6.84 -7.04 13.07
C ARG A 76 -7.38 -5.96 14.00
N TRP A 77 -7.00 -4.70 13.78
CA TRP A 77 -7.49 -3.57 14.56
C TRP A 77 -8.99 -3.39 14.37
N MET A 78 -9.50 -3.40 13.14
CA MET A 78 -10.94 -3.32 12.87
C MET A 78 -11.72 -4.41 13.63
N ARG A 79 -11.19 -5.63 13.68
CA ARG A 79 -11.82 -6.76 14.39
C ARG A 79 -11.71 -6.66 15.92
N LYS A 80 -10.53 -6.30 16.45
CA LYS A 80 -10.27 -6.30 17.89
C LYS A 80 -10.62 -4.99 18.61
N GLY A 81 -10.70 -3.88 17.88
CA GLY A 81 -11.00 -2.55 18.42
C GLY A 81 -9.80 -1.76 18.88
N SER A 82 -8.65 -2.37 19.10
CA SER A 82 -7.45 -1.65 19.49
C SER A 82 -6.22 -2.39 19.00
N LEU A 83 -5.11 -1.67 18.91
CA LEU A 83 -3.78 -2.25 18.78
C LEU A 83 -2.93 -1.81 19.98
N PRO A 84 -2.06 -2.71 20.49
CA PRO A 84 -1.05 -2.33 21.47
C PRO A 84 -0.21 -1.15 20.98
N VAL A 85 0.07 -0.19 21.87
CA VAL A 85 0.78 1.06 21.54
C VAL A 85 2.20 0.79 21.03
N GLU A 86 2.79 -0.33 21.45
CA GLU A 86 4.11 -0.81 21.04
C GLU A 86 4.17 -1.09 19.52
N ILE A 87 3.04 -1.43 18.89
CA ILE A 87 2.96 -1.71 17.45
C ILE A 87 3.14 -0.42 16.63
N LYS A 88 2.91 0.76 17.22
CA LYS A 88 3.01 2.05 16.52
C LYS A 88 4.35 2.25 15.82
N SER A 89 5.46 2.00 16.54
CA SER A 89 6.81 2.15 16.00
C SER A 89 7.03 1.22 14.81
N THR A 90 6.61 -0.04 14.94
CA THR A 90 6.73 -1.04 13.88
C THR A 90 5.84 -0.70 12.68
N PHE A 91 4.63 -0.16 12.89
CA PHE A 91 3.75 0.31 11.83
C PHE A 91 4.41 1.41 11.00
N THR A 92 5.00 2.41 11.66
CA THR A 92 5.72 3.50 10.98
C THR A 92 6.97 3.01 10.26
N PHE A 93 7.73 2.09 10.87
CA PHE A 93 8.88 1.46 10.24
C PHE A 93 8.48 0.71 8.96
N ILE A 94 7.49 -0.18 9.02
CA ILE A 94 7.02 -0.92 7.85
C ILE A 94 6.46 0.02 6.79
N SER A 95 5.71 1.07 7.17
CA SER A 95 5.24 2.09 6.23
C SER A 95 6.38 2.76 5.47
N THR A 96 7.51 3.00 6.14
CA THR A 96 8.72 3.55 5.52
C THR A 96 9.38 2.54 4.58
N VAL A 97 9.46 1.27 4.98
CA VAL A 97 9.97 0.17 4.14
C VAL A 97 9.13 0.02 2.86
N VAL A 98 7.81 0.10 2.96
CA VAL A 98 6.89 0.07 1.80
C VAL A 98 7.20 1.22 0.85
N ALA A 99 7.39 2.43 1.37
CA ALA A 99 7.71 3.60 0.56
C ALA A 99 9.08 3.46 -0.13
N ILE A 100 10.11 2.96 0.56
CA ILE A 100 11.41 2.63 -0.03
C ILE A 100 11.23 1.59 -1.14
N GLY A 101 10.46 0.53 -0.89
CA GLY A 101 10.14 -0.49 -1.89
C GLY A 101 9.48 0.08 -3.14
N LEU A 102 8.51 0.98 -2.96
CA LEU A 102 7.85 1.69 -4.06
C LEU A 102 8.83 2.59 -4.83
N GLY A 103 9.75 3.27 -4.13
CA GLY A 103 10.83 4.02 -4.76
C GLY A 103 11.75 3.15 -5.62
N LEU A 104 12.15 1.98 -5.11
CA LEU A 104 12.95 1.01 -5.87
C LEU A 104 12.21 0.49 -7.10
N LEU A 105 10.90 0.26 -7.00
CA LEU A 105 10.07 -0.17 -8.13
C LEU A 105 9.98 0.89 -9.22
N TRP A 106 9.84 2.17 -8.85
CA TRP A 106 9.87 3.27 -9.81
C TRP A 106 11.23 3.42 -10.47
N LEU A 107 12.31 3.43 -9.68
CA LEU A 107 13.67 3.56 -10.20
C LEU A 107 14.00 2.44 -11.20
N SER A 108 13.75 1.19 -10.81
CA SER A 108 13.98 0.03 -11.67
C SER A 108 13.01 -0.04 -12.86
N GLY A 109 11.74 0.29 -12.64
CA GLY A 109 10.71 0.29 -13.67
C GLY A 109 10.97 1.30 -14.79
N LEU A 110 11.36 2.52 -14.42
CA LEU A 110 11.78 3.54 -15.37
C LEU A 110 13.09 3.13 -16.06
N GLY A 111 14.02 2.50 -15.33
CA GLY A 111 15.22 1.89 -15.91
C GLY A 111 14.90 0.85 -16.99
N PHE A 112 13.88 0.00 -16.78
CA PHE A 112 13.42 -0.93 -17.82
C PHE A 112 12.85 -0.20 -19.04
N LEU A 113 12.06 0.87 -18.85
CA LEU A 113 11.53 1.64 -19.97
C LEU A 113 12.65 2.28 -20.80
N ALA A 114 13.64 2.89 -20.14
CA ALA A 114 14.82 3.45 -20.80
C ALA A 114 15.60 2.38 -21.58
N LEU A 115 15.87 1.24 -20.94
CA LEU A 115 16.59 0.13 -21.57
C LEU A 115 15.81 -0.46 -22.76
N TYR A 116 14.48 -0.62 -22.65
CA TYR A 116 13.66 -1.07 -23.76
C TYR A 116 13.62 -0.05 -24.89
N GLY A 117 13.63 1.25 -24.61
CA GLY A 117 13.74 2.28 -25.65
C GLY A 117 15.03 2.20 -26.47
N LEU A 118 16.12 1.74 -25.86
CA LEU A 118 17.44 1.63 -26.50
C LEU A 118 17.67 0.27 -27.17
N GLU A 119 17.39 -0.84 -26.47
CA GLU A 119 17.74 -2.19 -26.92
C GLU A 119 16.58 -2.96 -27.60
N SER A 120 15.33 -2.60 -27.33
CA SER A 120 14.16 -3.40 -27.75
C SER A 120 12.86 -2.57 -27.81
N PRO A 121 12.75 -1.56 -28.71
CA PRO A 121 11.61 -0.64 -28.73
C PRO A 121 10.26 -1.34 -28.91
N GLU A 122 10.24 -2.49 -29.58
CA GLU A 122 9.04 -3.31 -29.77
C GLU A 122 8.40 -3.74 -28.43
N LYS A 123 9.18 -3.87 -27.35
CA LYS A 123 8.66 -4.19 -26.01
C LYS A 123 7.82 -3.06 -25.41
N LEU A 124 8.03 -1.81 -25.84
CA LEU A 124 7.24 -0.66 -25.39
C LEU A 124 5.82 -0.67 -25.96
N SER A 125 5.57 -1.42 -27.04
CA SER A 125 4.22 -1.60 -27.59
C SER A 125 3.34 -2.54 -26.75
N ASN A 126 3.90 -3.24 -25.77
CA ASN A 126 3.19 -4.26 -25.00
C ASN A 126 2.12 -3.63 -24.09
N PRO A 127 0.81 -3.91 -24.30
CA PRO A 127 -0.26 -3.33 -23.49
C PRO A 127 -0.14 -3.65 -21.99
N LYS A 128 0.43 -4.82 -21.66
CA LYS A 128 0.65 -5.24 -20.28
C LYS A 128 1.65 -4.35 -19.55
N LEU A 129 2.66 -3.84 -20.24
CA LEU A 129 3.66 -2.94 -19.66
C LEU A 129 3.01 -1.64 -19.19
N TRP A 130 2.18 -1.03 -20.04
CA TRP A 130 1.47 0.20 -19.71
C TRP A 130 0.40 0.00 -18.64
N ALA A 131 -0.26 -1.16 -18.62
CA ALA A 131 -1.18 -1.51 -17.54
C ALA A 131 -0.46 -1.52 -16.18
N LYS A 132 0.75 -2.10 -16.09
CA LYS A 132 1.57 -2.05 -14.87
C LYS A 132 1.90 -0.62 -14.47
N VAL A 133 2.37 0.22 -15.40
CA VAL A 133 2.72 1.62 -15.12
C VAL A 133 1.50 2.40 -14.61
N CYS A 134 0.33 2.17 -15.20
CA CYS A 134 -0.93 2.79 -14.76
C CYS A 134 -1.30 2.36 -13.33
N ILE A 135 -1.24 1.06 -13.03
CA ILE A 135 -1.57 0.50 -11.72
C ILE A 135 -0.58 0.99 -10.65
N VAL A 136 0.73 0.99 -10.93
CA VAL A 136 1.75 1.48 -9.99
C VAL A 136 1.63 2.99 -9.78
N SER A 137 1.24 3.76 -10.81
CA SER A 137 0.90 5.18 -10.67
C SER A 137 -0.29 5.41 -9.75
N ALA A 138 -1.39 4.68 -9.97
CA ALA A 138 -2.57 4.76 -9.11
C ALA A 138 -2.26 4.37 -7.65
N LEU A 139 -1.46 3.32 -7.46
CA LEU A 139 -0.96 2.90 -6.16
C LEU A 139 -0.14 3.99 -5.47
N THR A 140 0.74 4.66 -6.22
CA THR A 140 1.59 5.75 -5.70
C THR A 140 0.75 6.94 -5.26
N LEU A 141 -0.18 7.39 -6.10
CA LEU A 141 -1.10 8.47 -5.78
C LEU A 141 -1.96 8.12 -4.55
N ASN A 142 -2.48 6.89 -4.49
CA ASN A 142 -3.24 6.42 -3.33
C ASN A 142 -2.38 6.40 -2.05
N GLY A 143 -1.15 5.91 -2.12
CA GLY A 143 -0.20 5.93 -0.99
C GLY A 143 0.06 7.34 -0.47
N MET A 144 0.24 8.32 -1.38
CA MET A 144 0.38 9.73 -1.00
C MET A 144 -0.84 10.26 -0.25
N LEU A 145 -2.05 9.93 -0.72
CA LEU A 145 -3.30 10.30 -0.05
C LEU A 145 -3.40 9.68 1.34
N ILE A 146 -3.06 8.40 1.51
CA ILE A 146 -3.09 7.71 2.82
C ILE A 146 -2.11 8.38 3.80
N HIS A 147 -0.89 8.66 3.37
CA HIS A 147 0.12 9.28 4.23
C HIS A 147 -0.26 10.68 4.69
N VAL A 148 -0.92 11.47 3.85
CA VAL A 148 -1.33 12.84 4.20
C VAL A 148 -2.60 12.87 5.05
N PHE A 149 -3.61 12.05 4.71
CA PHE A 149 -4.94 12.19 5.30
C PHE A 149 -5.29 11.15 6.36
N VAL A 150 -4.76 9.94 6.22
CA VAL A 150 -5.22 8.78 7.01
C VAL A 150 -4.27 8.53 8.17
N LEU A 151 -2.97 8.40 7.89
CA LEU A 151 -1.94 8.09 8.89
C LEU A 151 -1.92 9.05 10.10
N PRO A 152 -2.06 10.38 9.96
CA PRO A 152 -2.08 11.28 11.11
C PRO A 152 -3.28 11.06 12.05
N VAL A 153 -4.43 10.64 11.50
CA VAL A 153 -5.65 10.35 12.28
C VAL A 153 -5.51 8.99 12.95
N VAL A 154 -5.05 7.99 12.20
CA VAL A 154 -4.88 6.60 12.67
C VAL A 154 -3.82 6.51 13.77
N LEU A 155 -2.69 7.20 13.64
CA LEU A 155 -1.61 7.11 14.64
C LEU A 155 -1.84 7.95 15.91
N ARG A 156 -2.95 8.70 16.00
CA ARG A 156 -3.23 9.60 17.14
C ARG A 156 -3.60 8.83 18.40
N ASP A 157 -4.44 7.81 18.28
CA ASP A 157 -4.86 6.97 19.40
C ASP A 157 -5.13 5.53 18.92
N MET A 158 -4.19 4.62 19.21
CA MET A 158 -4.29 3.19 18.86
C MET A 158 -5.10 2.36 19.88
N SER A 159 -5.43 2.97 21.03
CA SER A 159 -6.18 2.31 22.10
C SER A 159 -7.69 2.26 21.80
N GLN A 160 -8.15 3.12 20.90
CA GLN A 160 -9.53 3.19 20.44
C GLN A 160 -9.72 2.50 19.09
N PRO A 161 -10.95 2.16 18.69
CA PRO A 161 -11.22 1.64 17.36
C PRO A 161 -10.83 2.66 16.30
N ILE A 162 -10.08 2.23 15.29
CA ILE A 162 -9.53 3.08 14.20
C ILE A 162 -10.59 3.94 13.48
N LEU A 163 -11.86 3.53 13.53
CA LEU A 163 -12.98 4.17 12.83
C LEU A 163 -13.98 4.84 13.79
N ASP A 164 -13.69 4.89 15.09
CA ASP A 164 -14.60 5.48 16.05
C ASP A 164 -14.66 7.01 15.92
N GLY A 165 -15.86 7.58 16.00
CA GLY A 165 -16.08 9.02 15.79
C GLY A 165 -15.82 9.54 14.36
N VAL A 166 -15.48 8.66 13.40
CA VAL A 166 -15.24 9.04 12.00
C VAL A 166 -16.54 8.98 11.19
N SER A 167 -16.78 9.98 10.33
CA SER A 167 -17.96 9.99 9.46
C SER A 167 -17.99 8.79 8.51
N ARG A 168 -19.19 8.29 8.19
CA ARG A 168 -19.37 7.11 7.32
C ARG A 168 -18.65 7.26 5.97
N SER A 169 -18.68 8.46 5.37
CA SER A 169 -18.01 8.74 4.10
C SER A 169 -16.49 8.65 4.21
N ARG A 170 -15.89 9.15 5.29
CA ARG A 170 -14.44 9.05 5.53
C ARG A 170 -14.00 7.61 5.75
N ILE A 171 -14.83 6.82 6.46
CA ILE A 171 -14.58 5.38 6.63
C ILE A 171 -14.62 4.67 5.27
N ALA A 172 -15.63 4.93 4.44
CA ALA A 172 -15.74 4.32 3.12
C ALA A 172 -14.52 4.66 2.24
N ILE A 173 -14.06 5.92 2.26
CA ILE A 173 -12.85 6.35 1.55
C ILE A 173 -11.62 5.60 2.08
N PHE A 174 -11.47 5.48 3.41
CA PHE A 174 -10.36 4.72 4.01
C PHE A 174 -10.35 3.25 3.57
N LEU A 175 -11.50 2.57 3.63
CA LEU A 175 -11.60 1.16 3.24
C LEU A 175 -11.38 0.96 1.74
N ALA A 176 -11.93 1.84 0.90
CA ALA A 176 -11.70 1.81 -0.54
C ALA A 176 -10.24 2.08 -0.90
N SER A 177 -9.59 3.01 -0.19
CA SER A 177 -8.17 3.32 -0.37
C SER A 177 -7.26 2.15 0.04
N GLY A 178 -7.59 1.45 1.15
CA GLY A 178 -6.90 0.21 1.54
C GLY A 178 -7.10 -0.90 0.52
N ALA A 179 -8.33 -1.11 0.04
CA ALA A 179 -8.64 -2.10 -1.00
C ALA A 179 -7.92 -1.80 -2.33
N LEU A 180 -7.92 -0.55 -2.78
CA LEU A 180 -7.17 -0.10 -3.96
C LEU A 180 -5.67 -0.39 -3.82
N SER A 181 -5.10 -0.15 -2.64
CA SER A 181 -3.70 -0.47 -2.35
C SER A 181 -3.43 -1.96 -2.49
N ALA A 182 -4.18 -2.81 -1.75
CA ALA A 182 -4.01 -4.25 -1.76
C ALA A 182 -4.15 -4.83 -3.18
N ILE A 183 -5.24 -4.50 -3.89
CA ILE A 183 -5.50 -5.01 -5.23
C ILE A 183 -4.43 -4.53 -6.22
N SER A 184 -3.96 -3.29 -6.14
CA SER A 184 -2.90 -2.78 -7.02
C SER A 184 -1.58 -3.52 -6.81
N TRP A 185 -1.18 -3.77 -5.56
CA TRP A 185 0.04 -4.52 -5.24
C TRP A 185 0.00 -5.95 -5.81
N TYR A 186 -1.07 -6.69 -5.54
CA TYR A 186 -1.21 -8.07 -6.04
C TYR A 186 -1.41 -8.14 -7.55
N THR A 187 -2.07 -7.16 -8.15
CA THR A 187 -2.23 -7.10 -9.62
C THR A 187 -0.89 -6.81 -10.29
N ALA A 188 -0.11 -5.84 -9.79
CA ALA A 188 1.22 -5.55 -10.32
C ALA A 188 2.14 -6.79 -10.24
N PHE A 189 2.09 -7.51 -9.11
CA PHE A 189 2.76 -8.79 -8.94
C PHE A 189 2.31 -9.84 -9.96
N ALA A 190 1.00 -10.06 -10.10
CA ALA A 190 0.43 -11.02 -11.05
C ALA A 190 0.84 -10.73 -12.49
N LEU A 191 0.76 -9.46 -12.93
CA LEU A 191 1.22 -9.04 -14.25
C LEU A 191 2.75 -9.21 -14.40
N GLY A 192 3.49 -9.13 -13.29
CA GLY A 192 4.91 -9.44 -13.15
C GLY A 192 5.24 -10.85 -13.58
N ILE A 193 4.50 -11.83 -13.04
CA ILE A 193 4.76 -13.25 -13.21
C ILE A 193 4.13 -13.84 -14.48
N PHE A 194 2.94 -13.39 -14.89
CA PHE A 194 2.19 -13.99 -15.99
C PHE A 194 2.72 -13.52 -17.34
N ARG A 195 3.66 -14.28 -17.90
CA ARG A 195 4.30 -14.02 -19.19
C ARG A 195 3.35 -14.25 -20.36
N GLU A 196 2.37 -15.12 -20.17
CA GLU A 196 1.32 -15.51 -21.12
C GLU A 196 0.44 -14.32 -21.52
N LEU A 197 0.38 -13.28 -20.69
CA LEU A 197 -0.40 -12.06 -20.96
C LEU A 197 0.35 -11.05 -21.84
N ASN A 198 1.63 -11.29 -22.18
CA ASN A 198 2.40 -10.39 -23.04
C ASN A 198 1.80 -10.35 -24.44
N ASN A 199 1.36 -9.18 -24.90
CA ASN A 199 0.74 -8.96 -26.22
C ASN A 199 -0.52 -9.81 -26.52
N SER A 200 -0.96 -10.66 -25.60
CA SER A 200 -2.16 -11.51 -25.76
C SER A 200 -3.42 -10.87 -25.20
N VAL A 201 -3.29 -9.89 -24.29
CA VAL A 201 -4.43 -9.24 -23.62
C VAL A 201 -4.35 -7.74 -23.80
N SER A 202 -5.50 -7.11 -24.09
CA SER A 202 -5.60 -5.66 -24.30
C SER A 202 -5.42 -4.89 -22.99
N PHE A 203 -4.88 -3.68 -23.10
CA PHE A 203 -4.73 -2.75 -21.97
C PHE A 203 -6.06 -2.52 -21.24
N SER A 204 -7.13 -2.23 -22.00
CA SER A 204 -8.45 -1.93 -21.45
C SER A 204 -9.02 -3.07 -20.61
N LEU A 205 -8.82 -4.33 -21.04
CA LEU A 205 -9.29 -5.48 -20.28
C LEU A 205 -8.52 -5.65 -18.98
N LEU A 206 -7.19 -5.46 -18.99
CA LEU A 206 -6.37 -5.51 -17.77
C LEU A 206 -6.80 -4.45 -16.74
N ILE A 207 -7.04 -3.22 -17.20
CA ILE A 207 -7.51 -2.12 -16.34
C ILE A 207 -8.94 -2.39 -15.84
N ALA A 208 -9.83 -2.89 -16.70
CA ALA A 208 -11.19 -3.24 -16.30
C ALA A 208 -11.20 -4.31 -15.20
N LEU A 209 -10.41 -5.38 -15.36
CA LEU A 209 -10.27 -6.42 -14.34
C LEU A 209 -9.74 -5.86 -13.01
N TRP A 210 -8.70 -5.04 -13.06
CA TRP A 210 -8.14 -4.39 -11.88
C TRP A 210 -9.17 -3.48 -11.16
N LEU A 211 -9.93 -2.69 -11.91
CA LEU A 211 -10.99 -1.83 -11.37
C LEU A 211 -12.13 -2.66 -10.75
N THR A 212 -12.59 -3.71 -11.44
CA THR A 212 -13.63 -4.61 -10.93
C THR A 212 -13.20 -5.27 -9.63
N LEU A 213 -11.96 -5.79 -9.56
CA LEU A 213 -11.41 -6.37 -8.34
C LEU A 213 -11.31 -5.34 -7.21
N THR A 214 -10.90 -4.11 -7.53
CA THR A 214 -10.82 -3.00 -6.57
C THR A 214 -12.19 -2.65 -6.00
N VAL A 215 -13.22 -2.53 -6.85
CA VAL A 215 -14.60 -2.26 -6.42
C VAL A 215 -15.12 -3.41 -5.57
N ALA A 216 -14.93 -4.66 -6.00
CA ALA A 216 -15.35 -5.83 -5.25
C ALA A 216 -14.70 -5.90 -3.86
N ALA A 217 -13.39 -5.67 -3.77
CA ALA A 217 -12.66 -5.63 -2.51
C ALA A 217 -13.12 -4.47 -1.60
N SER A 218 -13.39 -3.30 -2.17
CA SER A 218 -13.90 -2.14 -1.42
C SER A 218 -15.29 -2.40 -0.83
N LEU A 219 -16.18 -3.05 -1.60
CA LEU A 219 -17.49 -3.47 -1.13
C LEU A 219 -17.37 -4.52 -0.03
N ALA A 220 -16.52 -5.54 -0.22
CA ALA A 220 -16.29 -6.57 0.79
C ALA A 220 -15.76 -5.98 2.11
N ALA A 221 -14.79 -5.06 2.05
CA ALA A 221 -14.27 -4.37 3.23
C ALA A 221 -15.35 -3.54 3.94
N SER A 222 -16.21 -2.87 3.17
CA SER A 222 -17.33 -2.08 3.71
C SER A 222 -18.38 -2.96 4.40
N LEU A 223 -18.73 -4.09 3.79
CA LEU A 223 -19.66 -5.08 4.38
C LEU A 223 -19.08 -5.69 5.67
N LEU A 224 -17.81 -6.08 5.65
CA LEU A 224 -17.11 -6.57 6.83
C LEU A 224 -17.16 -5.55 7.97
N TRP A 225 -16.90 -4.28 7.67
CA TRP A 225 -16.99 -3.21 8.66
C TRP A 225 -18.40 -3.08 9.27
N MET A 226 -19.44 -3.10 8.44
CA MET A 226 -20.82 -3.03 8.93
C MET A 226 -21.15 -4.20 9.87
N GLN A 227 -20.76 -5.42 9.52
CA GLN A 227 -20.95 -6.61 10.35
C GLN A 227 -20.22 -6.50 11.70
N LEU A 228 -18.97 -6.05 11.70
CA LEU A 228 -18.17 -5.88 12.92
C LEU A 228 -18.77 -4.79 13.83
N ARG A 229 -19.25 -3.69 13.25
CA ARG A 229 -19.90 -2.61 13.99
C ARG A 229 -21.19 -3.09 14.65
N ASP A 230 -22.02 -3.82 13.92
CA ASP A 230 -23.30 -4.31 14.43
C ASP A 230 -23.08 -5.38 15.51
N ALA A 231 -22.08 -6.26 15.34
CA ALA A 231 -21.68 -7.22 16.38
C ALA A 231 -21.17 -6.52 17.66
N ARG A 232 -20.43 -5.41 17.53
CA ARG A 232 -19.98 -4.62 18.68
C ARG A 232 -21.15 -3.96 19.40
N LYS A 233 -22.10 -3.35 18.66
CA LYS A 233 -23.32 -2.77 19.25
C LYS A 233 -24.16 -3.79 20.03
N ARG A 234 -24.19 -5.05 19.58
CA ARG A 234 -24.89 -6.15 20.28
C ARG A 234 -24.19 -6.61 21.56
N ARG A 235 -22.89 -6.34 21.73
CA ARG A 235 -22.13 -6.67 22.96
C ARG A 235 -22.20 -5.60 24.04
N SER A 236 -22.38 -4.33 23.66
CA SER A 236 -22.54 -3.20 24.56
C SER A 236 -23.95 -2.86 25.11
N PRO A 237 -25.06 -3.62 24.91
CA PRO A 237 -26.36 -3.29 25.54
C PRO A 237 -26.41 -3.53 27.06
N GLY A 238 -25.51 -4.35 27.61
CA GLY A 238 -25.65 -4.87 28.98
C GLY A 238 -25.05 -4.02 30.10
N THR A 239 -24.08 -3.15 29.84
CA THR A 239 -23.41 -2.40 30.92
C THR A 239 -24.27 -1.25 31.45
N SER A 240 -25.11 -0.64 30.61
CA SER A 240 -26.02 0.42 31.09
C SER A 240 -27.27 -0.13 31.76
N ALA A 241 -27.84 -1.24 31.28
CA ALA A 241 -29.02 -1.85 31.90
C ALA A 241 -28.68 -2.44 33.29
N VAL A 242 -27.57 -3.19 33.39
CA VAL A 242 -27.11 -3.75 34.68
C VAL A 242 -26.67 -2.64 35.65
N ALA A 243 -26.06 -1.55 35.17
CA ALA A 243 -25.71 -0.41 36.03
C ALA A 243 -26.93 0.39 36.50
N VAL A 244 -27.97 0.53 35.66
CA VAL A 244 -29.23 1.19 36.04
C VAL A 244 -30.02 0.33 37.01
N ASP A 245 -30.14 -0.99 36.76
CA ASP A 245 -30.80 -1.92 37.68
C ASP A 245 -30.08 -1.99 39.03
N ALA A 246 -28.73 -2.00 39.05
CA ALA A 246 -27.96 -2.00 40.30
C ALA A 246 -28.09 -0.67 41.09
N ILE A 247 -28.28 0.46 40.40
CA ILE A 247 -28.52 1.76 41.05
C ILE A 247 -29.94 1.83 41.60
N ASP A 248 -30.93 1.28 40.90
CA ASP A 248 -32.32 1.24 41.35
C ASP A 248 -32.51 0.23 42.51
N GLU A 249 -31.85 -0.93 42.49
CA GLU A 249 -31.81 -1.86 43.65
C GLU A 249 -31.16 -1.21 44.88
N ALA A 250 -30.02 -0.53 44.70
CA ALA A 250 -29.34 0.16 45.81
C ALA A 250 -30.15 1.35 46.36
N LYS A 251 -31.02 1.96 45.54
CA LYS A 251 -31.97 2.98 45.99
C LYS A 251 -33.15 2.35 46.73
N ALA A 252 -33.68 1.23 46.25
CA ALA A 252 -34.79 0.52 46.88
C ALA A 252 -34.41 0.01 48.27
N GLU A 253 -33.21 -0.55 48.46
CA GLU A 253 -32.73 -0.98 49.78
C GLU A 253 -32.58 0.17 50.77
N ARG A 254 -32.19 1.37 50.33
CA ARG A 254 -32.07 2.55 51.22
C ARG A 254 -33.42 3.09 51.70
N VAL A 255 -34.50 2.87 50.96
CA VAL A 255 -35.85 3.31 51.33
C VAL A 255 -36.51 2.34 52.33
N VAL A 256 -36.10 1.06 52.34
CA VAL A 256 -36.65 0.05 53.26
C VAL A 256 -36.01 0.11 54.66
N VAL A 257 -34.83 0.73 54.78
CA VAL A 257 -34.06 0.83 56.04
C VAL A 257 -34.26 2.18 56.77
N SER A 258 -35.10 3.07 56.23
CA SER A 258 -35.50 4.35 56.85
C SER A 258 -36.94 4.31 57.36
#